data_AF-A0A955XVE6-F1
#
_entry.id   AF-A0A955XVE6-F1
#
_cell.length_a   1.000
_cell.length_b   1.000
_cell.length_c   1.000
_cell.angle_alpha   90.00
_cell.angle_beta   90.00
_cell.angle_gamma   90.00
#
_symmetry.space_group_name_H-M   'P 1'
#
loop_
_entity.id
_entity.type
_entity.pdbx_description
1 polymer ?
#
loop_
_entity_poly.entity_id
_entity_poly.type
_entity_poly.pdbx_seq_one_letter_code
_entity_poly.pdbx_strand_id
1 'polypeptide(L)'
;MRISRRTTLSILVAAAAAALSPTSANAQFIASDGGITDWTDPGIIVPLPEDNLGYLGRAAARQFIWSDLGGDEVNGPNGNFDIRQFRVTSGHDDLCFLVEFADVGTSFGDGAPMVQLALDFDQVADSGTKSFADTETTDLPTDAAWEYLIATDFGPEAAEQTTFLTVHNPFGGSSDSGSSHLIAESNILEAC
;
A
#
# COMPACT_ATOMS: atom_id res chain seq x y z
N MET A 1 -3.67 59.64 -20.17
CA MET A 1 -3.26 58.27 -20.52
C MET A 1 -4.51 57.40 -20.58
N ARG A 2 -5.08 57.16 -21.78
CA ARG A 2 -6.31 56.35 -21.95
C ARG A 2 -5.90 54.89 -22.12
N ILE A 3 -6.08 54.09 -21.08
CA ILE A 3 -5.89 52.63 -21.16
C ILE A 3 -6.99 52.07 -22.06
N SER A 4 -6.58 51.42 -23.15
CA SER A 4 -7.49 50.83 -24.15
C SER A 4 -8.27 49.66 -23.53
N ARG A 5 -9.60 49.64 -23.70
CA ARG A 5 -10.49 48.55 -23.21
C ARG A 5 -10.10 47.16 -23.75
N ARG A 6 -9.33 47.10 -24.86
CA ARG A 6 -8.82 45.84 -25.40
C ARG A 6 -7.67 45.25 -24.57
N THR A 7 -6.90 46.08 -23.87
CA THR A 7 -5.76 45.63 -23.05
C THR A 7 -6.23 45.00 -21.73
N THR A 8 -7.38 45.44 -21.21
CA THR A 8 -7.93 44.93 -19.94
C THR A 8 -8.51 43.51 -20.07
N LEU A 9 -9.07 43.16 -21.23
CA LEU A 9 -9.67 41.84 -21.44
C LEU A 9 -8.61 40.74 -21.59
N SER A 10 -7.47 41.05 -22.23
CA SER A 10 -6.36 40.11 -22.40
C SER A 10 -5.68 39.71 -21.08
N ILE A 11 -5.61 40.63 -20.11
CA ILE A 11 -5.02 40.37 -18.79
C ILE A 11 -5.91 39.43 -17.96
N LEU A 12 -7.25 39.59 -18.05
CA LEU A 12 -8.21 38.73 -17.35
C LEU A 12 -8.20 37.29 -17.86
N VAL A 13 -8.07 37.09 -19.18
CA VAL A 13 -8.02 35.75 -19.78
C VAL A 13 -6.71 35.03 -19.42
N ALA A 14 -5.58 35.73 -19.42
CA ALA A 14 -4.29 35.14 -19.02
C ALA A 14 -4.25 34.76 -17.52
N ALA A 15 -4.85 35.58 -16.65
CA ALA A 15 -4.95 35.28 -15.22
C ALA A 15 -5.88 34.10 -14.93
N ALA A 16 -7.00 33.99 -15.66
CA ALA A 16 -7.91 32.85 -15.53
C ALA A 16 -7.29 31.54 -16.05
N ALA A 17 -6.48 31.60 -17.11
CA ALA A 17 -5.76 30.43 -17.62
C ALA A 17 -4.65 29.96 -16.68
N ALA A 18 -3.93 30.87 -16.02
CA ALA A 18 -2.91 30.50 -15.03
C ALA A 18 -3.51 29.84 -13.77
N ALA A 19 -4.71 30.25 -13.36
CA ALA A 19 -5.43 29.66 -12.23
C ALA A 19 -6.01 28.25 -12.50
N LEU A 20 -6.03 27.80 -13.76
CA LEU A 20 -6.47 26.47 -14.18
C LEU A 20 -5.31 25.53 -14.50
N SER A 21 -4.07 25.92 -14.17
CA SER A 21 -2.93 25.04 -14.34
C SER A 21 -3.12 23.82 -13.45
N PRO A 22 -3.16 22.58 -14.00
CA PRO A 22 -3.25 21.40 -13.17
C PRO A 22 -2.07 21.41 -12.21
N THR A 23 -2.35 21.31 -10.91
CA THR A 23 -1.28 21.03 -9.95
C THR A 23 -0.74 19.67 -10.32
N SER A 24 0.54 19.63 -10.73
CA SER A 24 1.25 18.37 -10.90
C SER A 24 1.11 17.61 -9.59
N ALA A 25 0.38 16.52 -9.63
CA ALA A 25 0.40 15.53 -8.57
C ALA A 25 1.79 14.91 -8.65
N ASN A 26 2.73 15.43 -7.88
CA ASN A 26 3.99 14.74 -7.72
C ASN A 26 3.70 13.48 -6.92
N ALA A 27 4.08 12.32 -7.46
CA ALA A 27 4.15 11.11 -6.66
C ALA A 27 5.06 11.39 -5.47
N GLN A 28 4.64 10.97 -4.28
CA GLN A 28 5.46 11.13 -3.10
C GLN A 28 6.67 10.20 -3.22
N PHE A 29 7.85 10.71 -2.85
CA PHE A 29 8.98 9.85 -2.57
C PHE A 29 8.79 9.24 -1.19
N ILE A 30 8.75 7.91 -1.14
CA ILE A 30 8.83 7.14 0.10
C ILE A 30 10.27 6.63 0.16
N ALA A 31 11.03 7.10 1.15
CA ALA A 31 12.31 6.47 1.44
C ALA A 31 12.02 5.07 1.94
N SER A 32 12.66 4.06 1.36
CA SER A 32 12.61 2.72 1.92
C SER A 32 13.57 2.67 3.10
N ASP A 33 13.15 3.24 4.22
CA ASP A 33 13.93 3.33 5.46
C ASP A 33 13.18 2.79 6.69
N GLY A 34 11.96 2.27 6.49
CA GLY A 34 11.10 1.75 7.56
C GLY A 34 10.52 2.85 8.45
N GLY A 35 10.77 4.11 8.12
CA GLY A 35 10.32 5.27 8.87
C GLY A 35 8.88 5.62 8.56
N ILE A 36 8.01 5.58 9.57
CA ILE A 36 6.60 6.01 9.46
C ILE A 36 6.44 7.49 9.03
N THR A 37 7.51 8.30 9.12
CA THR A 37 7.47 9.73 8.82
C THR A 37 7.01 9.99 7.38
N ASP A 38 7.45 9.17 6.43
CA ASP A 38 7.05 9.32 5.02
C ASP A 38 5.58 8.93 4.81
N TRP A 39 5.02 8.13 5.71
CA TRP A 39 3.62 7.72 5.67
C TRP A 39 2.69 8.68 6.43
N THR A 40 3.25 9.59 7.22
CA THR A 40 2.44 10.56 7.97
C THR A 40 1.92 11.68 7.08
N ASP A 41 0.61 11.65 6.82
CA ASP A 41 -0.10 12.77 6.22
C ASP A 41 -0.59 13.70 7.35
N PRO A 42 -0.13 14.97 7.43
CA PRO A 42 -0.57 15.91 8.46
C PRO A 42 -2.08 16.23 8.39
N GLY A 43 -2.76 15.88 7.31
CA GLY A 43 -4.21 15.99 7.13
C GLY A 43 -5.00 14.76 7.57
N ILE A 44 -4.35 13.66 7.97
CA ILE A 44 -5.00 12.44 8.44
C ILE A 44 -4.82 12.35 9.96
N ILE A 45 -5.94 12.16 10.66
CA ILE A 45 -5.91 11.91 12.11
C ILE A 45 -5.74 10.40 12.30
N VAL A 46 -4.65 10.02 12.97
CA VAL A 46 -4.39 8.66 13.45
C VAL A 46 -4.46 8.68 14.99
N PRO A 47 -5.14 7.72 15.65
CA PRO A 47 -5.86 6.58 15.07
C PRO A 47 -7.10 6.98 14.29
N LEU A 48 -7.46 6.16 13.32
CA LEU A 48 -8.63 6.37 12.48
C LEU A 48 -9.91 6.14 13.31
N PRO A 49 -11.02 6.83 13.00
CA PRO A 49 -12.20 6.84 13.86
C PRO A 49 -13.01 5.54 13.85
N GLU A 50 -12.90 4.75 12.78
CA GLU A 50 -13.64 3.49 12.59
C GLU A 50 -12.69 2.41 12.07
N ASP A 51 -12.75 1.25 12.73
CA ASP A 51 -12.09 0.00 12.31
C ASP A 51 -12.81 -0.62 11.11
N ASN A 52 -12.10 -1.45 10.35
CA ASN A 52 -12.55 -2.10 9.12
C ASN A 52 -13.06 -1.13 8.04
N LEU A 53 -12.47 0.06 7.98
CA LEU A 53 -12.82 1.09 7.01
C LEU A 53 -11.60 1.59 6.23
N GLY A 54 -11.80 1.83 4.93
CA GLY A 54 -10.83 2.47 4.04
C GLY A 54 -10.97 3.99 4.02
N TYR A 55 -9.84 4.69 4.11
CA TYR A 55 -9.71 6.14 4.10
C TYR A 55 -8.80 6.56 2.95
N LEU A 56 -9.13 7.70 2.33
CA LEU A 56 -8.30 8.31 1.31
C LEU A 56 -7.59 9.53 1.90
N GLY A 57 -6.29 9.39 2.12
CA GLY A 57 -5.38 10.49 2.39
C GLY A 57 -5.21 11.34 1.14
N ARG A 58 -5.62 12.61 1.17
CA ARG A 58 -5.63 13.49 -0.01
C ARG A 58 -4.55 14.57 0.00
N ALA A 59 -3.67 14.62 0.99
CA ALA A 59 -2.59 15.60 0.99
C ALA A 59 -1.42 15.11 0.11
N ALA A 60 -0.19 15.47 0.47
CA ALA A 60 1.01 15.23 -0.33
C ALA A 60 1.19 13.76 -0.74
N ALA A 61 0.79 12.81 0.11
CA ALA A 61 1.02 11.38 -0.08
C ALA A 61 0.02 10.65 -0.97
N ARG A 62 -1.19 11.19 -1.17
CA ARG A 62 -2.30 10.51 -1.88
C ARG A 62 -2.38 9.01 -1.58
N GLN A 63 -2.59 8.67 -0.32
CA GLN A 63 -2.56 7.29 0.16
C GLN A 63 -3.96 6.70 0.35
N PHE A 64 -4.10 5.40 0.11
CA PHE A 64 -5.20 4.62 0.67
C PHE A 64 -4.75 4.05 2.01
N ILE A 65 -5.60 4.14 3.02
CA ILE A 65 -5.35 3.62 4.35
C ILE A 65 -6.53 2.78 4.77
N TRP A 66 -6.29 1.52 5.09
CA TRP A 66 -7.28 0.64 5.71
C TRP A 66 -6.95 0.50 7.20
N SER A 67 -7.92 0.80 8.05
CA SER A 67 -7.86 0.53 9.49
C SER A 67 -8.44 -0.85 9.74
N ASP A 68 -7.71 -1.70 10.45
CA ASP A 68 -8.14 -3.06 10.76
C ASP A 68 -8.62 -3.16 12.22
N LEU A 69 -9.55 -4.07 12.48
CA LEU A 69 -10.09 -4.28 13.82
C LEU A 69 -9.11 -5.09 14.65
N GLY A 70 -8.53 -4.46 15.67
CA GLY A 70 -7.59 -5.15 16.54
C GLY A 70 -8.17 -6.39 17.23
N GLY A 71 -7.41 -7.49 17.23
CA GLY A 71 -7.76 -8.73 17.91
C GLY A 71 -8.76 -9.60 17.15
N ASP A 72 -8.88 -9.44 15.83
CA ASP A 72 -9.79 -10.19 14.97
C ASP A 72 -9.14 -11.41 14.27
N GLU A 73 -7.88 -11.71 14.59
CA GLU A 73 -7.14 -12.84 14.06
C GLU A 73 -7.76 -14.20 14.41
N VAL A 74 -7.62 -15.14 13.48
CA VAL A 74 -8.10 -16.51 13.66
C VAL A 74 -7.28 -17.20 14.75
N ASN A 75 -7.98 -17.78 15.73
CA ASN A 75 -7.45 -18.45 16.93
C ASN A 75 -7.16 -17.56 18.17
N GLY A 76 -7.58 -16.29 18.13
CA GLY A 76 -7.60 -15.40 19.30
C GLY A 76 -6.31 -14.59 19.51
N PRO A 77 -6.27 -13.73 20.56
CA PRO A 77 -5.30 -12.65 20.73
C PRO A 77 -3.84 -13.10 20.57
N ASN A 78 -3.22 -12.81 19.44
CA ASN A 78 -1.80 -12.93 19.18
C ASN A 78 -1.29 -11.68 18.45
N GLY A 79 -0.64 -10.80 19.22
CA GLY A 79 -0.15 -9.52 18.72
C GLY A 79 0.73 -9.63 17.48
N ASN A 80 1.48 -10.74 17.32
CA ASN A 80 2.41 -10.97 16.21
C ASN A 80 1.76 -10.96 14.81
N PHE A 81 0.45 -11.18 14.74
CA PHE A 81 -0.30 -11.28 13.47
C PHE A 81 -1.53 -10.36 13.45
N ASP A 82 -1.71 -9.53 14.47
CA ASP A 82 -2.84 -8.59 14.62
C ASP A 82 -2.54 -7.32 13.80
N ILE A 83 -3.06 -7.26 12.58
CA ILE A 83 -2.90 -6.08 11.71
C ILE A 83 -3.70 -4.94 12.32
N ARG A 84 -3.13 -3.74 12.31
CA ARG A 84 -3.78 -2.50 12.77
C ARG A 84 -4.03 -1.55 11.63
N GLN A 85 -3.14 -1.56 10.66
CA GLN A 85 -3.26 -0.68 9.52
C GLN A 85 -2.55 -1.22 8.30
N PHE A 86 -3.17 -0.99 7.15
CA PHE A 86 -2.52 -1.11 5.86
C PHE A 86 -2.54 0.25 5.17
N ARG A 87 -1.41 0.65 4.59
CA ARG A 87 -1.31 1.85 3.74
C ARG A 87 -0.73 1.45 2.40
N VAL A 88 -1.23 2.10 1.35
CA VAL A 88 -0.66 1.97 0.01
C VAL A 88 -0.64 3.32 -0.68
N THR A 89 0.45 3.60 -1.37
CA THR A 89 0.62 4.78 -2.19
C THR A 89 1.42 4.48 -3.46
N SER A 90 1.19 5.25 -4.50
CA SER A 90 1.97 5.19 -5.73
C SER A 90 3.15 6.15 -5.64
N GLY A 91 4.37 5.63 -5.79
CA GLY A 91 5.58 6.37 -6.09
C GLY A 91 5.67 6.77 -7.57
N HIS A 92 6.84 7.25 -8.00
CA HIS A 92 7.06 7.61 -9.41
C HIS A 92 7.05 6.36 -10.30
N ASP A 93 7.77 5.32 -9.87
CA ASP A 93 7.93 4.06 -10.63
C ASP A 93 7.39 2.84 -9.86
N ASP A 94 7.07 2.99 -8.58
CA ASP A 94 6.81 1.88 -7.67
C ASP A 94 5.44 2.02 -6.98
N LEU A 95 4.90 0.88 -6.54
CA LEU A 95 3.78 0.83 -5.60
C LEU A 95 4.36 0.54 -4.22
N CYS A 96 4.24 1.50 -3.31
CA CYS A 96 4.71 1.34 -1.95
C CYS A 96 3.57 0.91 -1.04
N PHE A 97 3.85 0.01 -0.10
CA PHE A 97 2.89 -0.37 0.93
C PHE A 97 3.53 -0.44 2.32
N LEU A 98 2.69 -0.22 3.33
CA LEU A 98 3.03 -0.34 4.73
C LEU A 98 1.97 -1.20 5.43
N VAL A 99 2.41 -2.17 6.23
CA VAL A 99 1.57 -2.91 7.17
C VAL A 99 2.05 -2.60 8.58
N GLU A 100 1.13 -2.13 9.42
CA GLU A 100 1.37 -1.93 10.85
C GLU A 100 0.65 -3.03 11.62
N PHE A 101 1.39 -3.73 12.48
CA PHE A 101 0.90 -4.74 13.41
C PHE A 101 0.76 -4.17 14.83
N ALA A 102 0.01 -4.85 15.68
CA ALA A 102 -0.10 -4.50 17.10
C ALA A 102 1.21 -4.75 17.86
N ASP A 103 1.88 -5.85 17.54
CA ASP A 103 3.18 -6.26 18.06
C ASP A 103 3.88 -7.13 17.02
N VAL A 104 5.21 -7.15 16.99
CA VAL A 104 5.99 -8.12 16.21
C VAL A 104 7.08 -8.67 17.12
N GLY A 105 6.74 -9.73 17.85
CA GLY A 105 7.68 -10.41 18.76
C GLY A 105 8.77 -11.20 18.03
N THR A 106 8.53 -11.58 16.77
CA THR A 106 9.47 -12.29 15.90
C THR A 106 9.43 -11.66 14.50
N SER A 107 10.53 -11.03 14.08
CA SER A 107 10.62 -10.39 12.76
C SER A 107 11.20 -11.29 11.66
N PHE A 108 11.78 -12.44 12.03
CA PHE A 108 12.35 -13.42 11.10
C PHE A 108 12.39 -14.82 11.71
N GLY A 109 12.40 -15.83 10.84
CA GLY A 109 12.39 -17.25 11.18
C GLY A 109 11.00 -17.79 11.52
N ASP A 110 10.99 -18.90 12.26
CA ASP A 110 9.76 -19.56 12.69
C ASP A 110 8.90 -18.63 13.57
N GLY A 111 7.65 -18.42 13.16
CA GLY A 111 6.71 -17.54 13.83
C GLY A 111 6.74 -16.06 13.42
N ALA A 112 7.55 -15.69 12.42
CA ALA A 112 7.46 -14.37 11.80
C ALA A 112 6.16 -14.24 10.97
N PRO A 113 5.51 -13.05 10.95
CA PRO A 113 4.30 -12.83 10.17
C PRO A 113 4.57 -12.92 8.67
N MET A 114 3.75 -13.67 7.94
CA MET A 114 3.71 -13.62 6.47
C MET A 114 2.57 -12.70 6.04
N VAL A 115 2.90 -11.65 5.29
CA VAL A 115 1.93 -10.77 4.64
C VAL A 115 1.74 -11.23 3.20
N GLN A 116 0.48 -11.39 2.79
CA GLN A 116 0.09 -11.67 1.42
C GLN A 116 -0.84 -10.55 0.92
N LEU A 117 -0.51 -9.93 -0.21
CA LEU A 117 -1.30 -8.90 -0.87
C LEU A 117 -1.67 -9.37 -2.28
N ALA A 118 -2.95 -9.69 -2.46
CA ALA A 118 -3.54 -10.05 -3.74
C ALA A 118 -3.93 -8.80 -4.53
N LEU A 119 -3.63 -8.79 -5.83
CA LEU A 119 -3.89 -7.69 -6.74
C LEU A 119 -4.75 -8.15 -7.92
N ASP A 120 -5.93 -7.54 -8.04
CA ASP A 120 -6.84 -7.64 -9.18
C ASP A 120 -6.67 -6.39 -10.06
N PHE A 121 -6.13 -6.59 -11.27
CA PHE A 121 -5.86 -5.52 -12.22
C PHE A 121 -6.95 -5.36 -13.26
N ASP A 122 -7.66 -6.42 -13.61
CA ASP A 122 -8.66 -6.38 -14.69
C ASP A 122 -10.09 -6.10 -14.18
N GLN A 123 -10.31 -6.26 -12.86
CA GLN A 123 -11.58 -6.07 -12.16
C GLN A 123 -12.71 -6.91 -12.76
N VAL A 124 -12.38 -8.07 -13.31
CA VAL A 124 -13.33 -9.00 -13.91
C VAL A 124 -13.62 -10.12 -12.91
N ALA A 125 -14.89 -10.32 -12.58
CA ALA A 125 -15.27 -11.42 -11.70
C ALA A 125 -14.81 -12.78 -12.28
N ASP A 126 -14.19 -13.61 -11.44
CA ASP A 126 -13.64 -14.93 -11.79
C ASP A 126 -12.52 -14.94 -12.85
N SER A 127 -11.85 -13.81 -13.12
CA SER A 127 -10.72 -13.73 -14.08
C SER A 127 -9.38 -14.17 -13.52
N GLY A 128 -9.32 -14.57 -12.23
CA GLY A 128 -8.09 -14.78 -11.46
C GLY A 128 -8.09 -16.04 -10.58
N THR A 129 -7.19 -16.06 -9.60
CA THR A 129 -7.14 -17.05 -8.51
C THR A 129 -7.92 -16.55 -7.30
N LYS A 130 -8.51 -17.47 -6.53
CA LYS A 130 -9.27 -17.15 -5.31
C LYS A 130 -8.58 -17.57 -4.03
N SER A 131 -7.65 -18.50 -4.10
CA SER A 131 -6.90 -18.99 -2.94
C SER A 131 -5.59 -18.21 -2.84
N PHE A 132 -5.18 -17.81 -1.63
CA PHE A 132 -3.84 -17.30 -1.39
C PHE A 132 -2.79 -18.42 -1.46
N ALA A 133 -1.50 -18.08 -1.42
CA ALA A 133 -0.43 -19.07 -1.41
C ALA A 133 -0.34 -19.79 -0.04
N ASP A 134 0.38 -20.92 -0.04
CA ASP A 134 0.68 -21.73 1.14
C ASP A 134 -0.55 -22.28 1.91
N THR A 135 -0.50 -22.28 3.24
CA THR A 135 -1.46 -22.96 4.14
C THR A 135 -2.73 -22.17 4.40
N GLU A 136 -3.08 -21.24 3.52
CA GLU A 136 -4.31 -20.47 3.62
C GLU A 136 -5.52 -21.40 3.53
N THR A 137 -6.53 -21.13 4.37
CA THR A 137 -7.74 -21.96 4.48
C THR A 137 -8.98 -21.26 3.95
N THR A 138 -8.83 -20.01 3.52
CA THR A 138 -9.91 -19.13 3.07
C THR A 138 -9.77 -18.81 1.59
N ASP A 139 -10.81 -19.13 0.83
CA ASP A 139 -10.95 -18.68 -0.54
C ASP A 139 -11.63 -17.29 -0.56
N LEU A 140 -11.13 -16.43 -1.43
CA LEU A 140 -11.74 -15.15 -1.77
C LEU A 140 -13.04 -15.37 -2.55
N PRO A 141 -13.99 -14.42 -2.44
CA PRO A 141 -15.21 -14.46 -3.25
C PRO A 141 -14.90 -14.24 -4.74
N THR A 142 -15.85 -14.59 -5.61
CA THR A 142 -15.68 -14.55 -7.07
C THR A 142 -15.35 -13.15 -7.62
N ASP A 143 -15.83 -12.10 -6.97
CA ASP A 143 -15.58 -10.70 -7.31
C ASP A 143 -14.28 -10.13 -6.71
N ALA A 144 -13.49 -10.97 -6.04
CA ALA A 144 -12.17 -10.65 -5.52
C ALA A 144 -11.09 -11.64 -6.00
N ALA A 145 -11.32 -12.29 -7.15
CA ALA A 145 -10.28 -13.08 -7.80
C ALA A 145 -9.11 -12.17 -8.19
N TRP A 146 -7.87 -12.69 -8.15
CA TRP A 146 -6.65 -11.90 -8.38
C TRP A 146 -5.72 -12.50 -9.43
N GLU A 147 -4.90 -11.68 -10.08
CA GLU A 147 -3.92 -12.10 -11.09
C GLU A 147 -2.49 -12.11 -10.54
N TYR A 148 -2.22 -11.30 -9.53
CA TYR A 148 -0.90 -11.18 -8.92
C TYR A 148 -0.96 -11.27 -7.41
N LEU A 149 0.04 -11.90 -6.83
CA LEU A 149 0.22 -12.00 -5.40
C LEU A 149 1.59 -11.44 -5.03
N ILE A 150 1.61 -10.61 -4.00
CA ILE A 150 2.83 -10.18 -3.33
C ILE A 150 2.87 -10.90 -1.99
N ALA A 151 3.92 -11.64 -1.70
CA ALA A 151 4.06 -12.35 -0.43
C ALA A 151 5.41 -12.01 0.21
N THR A 152 5.43 -11.87 1.54
CA THR A 152 6.66 -11.68 2.29
C THR A 152 7.14 -13.02 2.85
N ASP A 153 8.37 -13.42 2.53
CA ASP A 153 8.97 -14.61 3.11
C ASP A 153 10.00 -14.20 4.17
N PHE A 154 9.65 -14.43 5.43
CA PHE A 154 10.56 -14.27 6.56
C PHE A 154 10.94 -15.61 7.19
N GLY A 155 10.77 -16.72 6.47
CA GLY A 155 10.97 -18.07 6.98
C GLY A 155 12.40 -18.37 7.46
N PRO A 156 12.62 -19.54 8.11
CA PRO A 156 13.90 -19.91 8.72
C PRO A 156 15.07 -20.06 7.74
N GLU A 157 14.82 -20.10 6.42
CA GLU A 157 15.85 -20.13 5.38
C GLU A 157 16.24 -18.73 4.87
N ALA A 158 15.50 -17.67 5.24
CA ALA A 158 15.82 -16.28 4.94
C ALA A 158 16.96 -15.81 5.87
N ALA A 159 18.21 -16.06 5.46
CA ALA A 159 19.40 -15.73 6.23
C ALA A 159 19.65 -14.21 6.38
N GLU A 160 18.92 -13.37 5.63
CA GLU A 160 18.94 -11.90 5.63
C GLU A 160 17.52 -11.38 5.32
N GLN A 161 17.25 -10.08 5.50
CA GLN A 161 16.02 -9.38 5.02
C GLN A 161 15.91 -9.49 3.49
N THR A 162 15.64 -10.68 2.97
CA THR A 162 15.49 -10.95 1.55
C THR A 162 14.07 -11.38 1.32
N THR A 163 13.24 -10.40 0.96
CA THR A 163 11.89 -10.68 0.49
C THR A 163 11.99 -11.21 -0.92
N PHE A 164 11.39 -12.36 -1.14
CA PHE A 164 11.02 -12.77 -2.48
C PHE A 164 9.66 -12.15 -2.79
N LEU A 165 9.62 -11.06 -3.57
CA LEU A 165 8.41 -10.72 -4.30
C LEU A 165 8.17 -11.88 -5.28
N THR A 166 7.41 -12.88 -4.85
CA THR A 166 6.99 -13.95 -5.74
C THR A 166 5.72 -13.49 -6.43
N VAL A 167 5.89 -12.87 -7.61
CA VAL A 167 4.74 -12.58 -8.46
C VAL A 167 4.19 -13.91 -8.96
N HIS A 168 3.18 -14.44 -8.26
CA HIS A 168 2.48 -15.62 -8.73
C HIS A 168 1.52 -15.20 -9.83
N ASN A 169 1.86 -15.51 -11.09
CA ASN A 169 0.93 -15.38 -12.21
C ASN A 169 0.30 -16.76 -12.49
N PRO A 170 -0.95 -17.00 -12.07
CA PRO A 170 -1.62 -18.29 -12.25
C PRO A 170 -1.87 -18.63 -13.75
N PHE A 171 -1.70 -17.66 -14.66
CA PHE A 171 -1.87 -17.83 -16.11
C PHE A 171 -0.60 -18.30 -16.84
N GLY A 172 0.44 -18.72 -16.13
CA GLY A 172 1.62 -19.36 -16.72
C GLY A 172 2.70 -18.39 -17.20
N GLY A 173 2.76 -17.18 -16.63
CA GLY A 173 3.95 -16.32 -16.72
C GLY A 173 5.07 -16.84 -15.82
N SER A 174 6.33 -16.51 -16.12
CA SER A 174 7.43 -16.79 -15.19
C SER A 174 7.17 -16.09 -13.85
N SER A 175 7.39 -16.81 -12.75
CA SER A 175 7.51 -16.19 -11.43
C SER A 175 8.85 -15.44 -11.43
N ASP A 176 8.80 -14.14 -11.62
CA ASP A 176 9.98 -13.29 -11.49
C ASP A 176 10.13 -12.92 -10.01
N SER A 177 11.22 -13.38 -9.39
CA SER A 177 11.60 -12.96 -8.04
C SER A 177 12.29 -11.60 -8.13
N GLY A 178 11.60 -10.55 -7.74
CA GLY A 178 12.19 -9.22 -7.53
C GLY A 178 12.74 -9.09 -6.11
N SER A 179 13.84 -8.35 -5.93
CA SER A 179 14.31 -7.91 -4.61
C SER A 179 13.76 -6.50 -4.36
N SER A 180 12.80 -6.38 -3.46
CA SER A 180 12.36 -5.10 -2.89
C SER A 180 13.09 -4.82 -1.58
N HIS A 181 13.28 -3.55 -1.22
CA HIS A 181 13.88 -3.21 0.06
C HIS A 181 12.78 -3.27 1.12
N LEU A 182 12.92 -4.21 2.06
CA LEU A 182 11.91 -4.48 3.08
C LEU A 182 12.51 -4.30 4.46
N ILE A 183 11.93 -3.38 5.22
CA ILE A 183 12.37 -3.05 6.57
C ILE A 183 11.26 -3.43 7.54
N ALA A 184 11.60 -4.32 8.47
CA ALA A 184 10.74 -4.71 9.59
C ALA A 184 11.27 -4.07 10.88
N GLU A 185 10.65 -2.97 11.33
CA GLU A 185 10.99 -2.29 12.59
C GLU A 185 9.83 -2.40 13.57
N SER A 186 10.04 -3.08 14.71
CA SER A 186 9.19 -3.23 15.92
C SER A 186 7.69 -3.60 15.76
N ASN A 187 7.02 -3.12 14.74
CA ASN A 187 5.61 -3.31 14.41
C ASN A 187 5.26 -2.89 12.96
N ILE A 188 6.23 -2.43 12.14
CA ILE A 188 6.01 -1.91 10.79
C ILE A 188 6.72 -2.81 9.78
N LEU A 189 6.03 -3.08 8.67
CA LEU A 189 6.56 -3.70 7.47
C LEU A 189 6.35 -2.75 6.29
N GLU A 190 7.44 -2.29 5.67
CA GLU A 190 7.42 -1.34 4.55
C GLU A 190 8.09 -1.92 3.30
N ALA A 191 7.45 -1.77 2.14
CA ALA A 191 8.02 -2.15 0.86
C ALA A 191 7.79 -1.08 -0.21
N CYS A 192 8.85 -0.81 -0.97
CA CYS A 192 8.92 -0.22 -2.30
C CYS A 192 9.95 -1.06 -3.08
#